data_AF-A0A060C5Y8-F1
#
_entry.id   AF-A0A060C5Y8-F1
#
_cell.length_a   1.000
_cell.length_b   1.000
_cell.length_c   1.000
_cell.angle_alpha   90.00
_cell.angle_beta   90.00
_cell.angle_gamma   90.00
#
_symmetry.space_group_name_H-M   'P 1'
#
loop_
_entity.id
_entity.type
_entity.pdbx_description
1 polymer ?
#
loop_
_entity_poly.entity_id
_entity_poly.type
_entity_poly.pdbx_seq_one_letter_code
_entity_poly.pdbx_strand_id
1 'polypeptide(L)' 'MICNTGFSLVSEALHLGKRVLTKPVRHQTEQETNAQSLEQLGLATVCRKLEPRTIAAWLQSPAPGR' A
#
# COMPACT_ATOMS: atom_id res chain seq x y z
N MET A 1 3.91 5.44 -5.02
CA MET A 1 3.73 4.25 -5.88
C MET A 1 2.33 3.71 -5.66
N ILE A 2 1.66 3.25 -6.71
CA ILE A 2 0.39 2.51 -6.64
C ILE A 2 0.65 1.11 -7.20
N CYS A 3 0.40 0.05 -6.45
CA CYS A 3 0.70 -1.32 -6.85
C CYS A 3 -0.20 -2.36 -6.17
N ASN A 4 -0.04 -3.64 -6.52
CA ASN A 4 -0.63 -4.74 -5.77
C ASN A 4 0.21 -5.06 -4.51
N THR A 5 -0.35 -5.80 -3.55
CA THR A 5 0.33 -6.09 -2.26
C THR A 5 1.35 -7.24 -2.34
N GLY A 6 2.18 -7.24 -3.38
CA GLY A 6 3.30 -8.16 -3.50
C GLY A 6 4.49 -7.71 -2.63
N PHE A 7 5.18 -8.67 -2.01
CA PHE A 7 6.28 -8.38 -1.09
C PHE A 7 7.41 -7.58 -1.73
N SER A 8 7.97 -8.03 -2.87
CA SER A 8 9.20 -7.45 -3.44
C SER A 8 9.07 -5.97 -3.79
N LEU A 9 8.07 -5.60 -4.59
CA LEU A 9 7.89 -4.22 -5.06
C LEU A 9 7.54 -3.27 -3.91
N VAL A 10 6.69 -3.72 -2.98
CA VAL A 10 6.35 -2.90 -1.80
C VAL A 10 7.58 -2.69 -0.92
N SER A 11 8.36 -3.75 -0.65
CA SER A 11 9.59 -3.66 0.15
C SER A 11 10.62 -2.72 -0.47
N GLU A 12 10.83 -2.78 -1.79
CA GLU A 12 11.71 -1.84 -2.50
C GLU A 12 11.23 -0.40 -2.37
N ALA A 13 9.93 -0.15 -2.57
CA ALA A 13 9.35 1.18 -2.42
C ALA A 13 9.57 1.77 -1.02
N LEU A 14 9.34 0.95 0.00
CA LEU A 14 9.52 1.33 1.40
C LEU A 14 11.00 1.59 1.70
N HIS A 15 11.90 0.74 1.21
CA HIS A 15 13.35 0.93 1.35
C HIS A 15 13.82 2.26 0.73
N LEU A 16 13.22 2.67 -0.38
CA LEU A 16 13.48 3.95 -1.05
C LEU A 16 12.75 5.15 -0.42
N GLY A 17 12.08 4.97 0.72
CA GLY A 17 11.31 6.03 1.40
C GLY A 17 10.10 6.52 0.59
N LYS A 18 9.58 5.72 -0.34
CA LYS A 18 8.44 6.09 -1.17
C LYS A 18 7.15 5.72 -0.46
N ARG A 19 6.19 6.66 -0.46
CA ARG A 19 4.78 6.37 -0.14
C ARG A 19 4.21 5.28 -1.05
N VAL A 20 3.50 4.34 -0.44
CA VAL A 20 2.83 3.23 -1.12
C VAL A 20 1.32 3.29 -0.88
N LEU A 21 0.56 3.23 -1.96
CA LEU A 21 -0.85 2.82 -1.97
C LEU A 21 -0.90 1.43 -2.58
N THR A 22 -1.40 0.45 -1.85
CA THR A 22 -1.42 -0.93 -2.32
C THR A 22 -2.79 -1.57 -2.20
N LYS A 23 -3.04 -2.57 -3.05
CA LYS A 23 -4.28 -3.35 -3.05
C LYS A 23 -3.98 -4.84 -3.20
N PRO A 24 -4.47 -5.71 -2.30
CA PRO A 24 -4.33 -7.13 -2.49
C PRO A 24 -5.22 -7.59 -3.66
N VAL A 25 -4.69 -8.54 -4.44
CA VAL A 25 -5.48 -9.25 -5.45
C VAL A 25 -6.41 -10.23 -4.75
N ARG A 26 -7.67 -10.31 -5.20
CA ARG A 26 -8.64 -11.25 -4.62
C ARG A 26 -8.13 -12.69 -4.76
N HIS A 27 -8.37 -13.51 -3.74
CA HIS A 27 -7.96 -14.92 -3.68
C HIS A 27 -6.43 -15.15 -3.64
N GLN A 28 -5.63 -14.12 -3.38
CA GLN A 28 -4.20 -14.25 -3.10
C GLN A 28 -3.96 -14.11 -1.59
N THR A 29 -3.96 -15.24 -0.87
CA THR A 29 -3.80 -15.25 0.60
C THR A 29 -2.52 -14.57 1.07
N GLU A 30 -1.40 -14.74 0.36
CA GLU A 30 -0.13 -14.09 0.71
C GLU A 30 -0.24 -12.56 0.67
N GLN A 31 -0.91 -12.01 -0.36
CA GLN A 31 -1.08 -10.56 -0.48
C GLN A 31 -2.04 -10.00 0.58
N GLU A 32 -3.01 -10.80 1.03
CA GLU A 32 -3.88 -10.45 2.15
C GLU A 32 -3.10 -10.40 3.48
N THR A 33 -2.22 -11.38 3.73
CA THR A 33 -1.32 -11.37 4.89
C THR A 33 -0.37 -10.19 4.84
N ASN A 34 0.24 -9.91 3.69
CA ASN A 34 1.12 -8.73 3.52
C ASN A 34 0.35 -7.43 3.77
N ALA A 35 -0.90 -7.34 3.31
CA ALA A 35 -1.74 -6.16 3.50
C ALA A 35 -1.99 -5.89 4.99
N GLN A 36 -2.35 -6.93 5.74
CA GLN A 36 -2.54 -6.83 7.19
C GLN A 36 -1.27 -6.37 7.91
N SER A 37 -0.11 -6.93 7.55
CA SER A 37 1.18 -6.52 8.11
C SER A 37 1.48 -5.04 7.82
N LEU A 38 1.23 -4.57 6.59
CA LEU A 38 1.45 -3.17 6.22
C LEU A 38 0.51 -2.21 6.96
N GLU A 39 -0.75 -2.59 7.17
CA GLU A 39 -1.71 -1.83 7.96
C GLU A 39 -1.29 -1.75 9.43
N GLN A 40 -0.88 -2.89 10.03
CA GLN A 40 -0.43 -2.96 11.42
C GLN A 40 0.84 -2.15 11.67
N LEU A 41 1.78 -2.16 10.72
CA LEU A 41 3.05 -1.43 10.82
C LEU A 41 2.92 0.05 10.42
N GLY A 42 1.79 0.48 9.85
CA GLY A 42 1.59 1.85 9.36
C GLY A 42 2.52 2.23 8.20
N LEU A 43 3.04 1.26 7.45
CA LEU A 43 4.06 1.49 6.42
C LEU A 43 3.46 1.83 5.05
N ALA A 44 2.23 1.45 4.78
CA ALA A 44 1.55 1.72 3.51
C ALA A 44 0.06 1.98 3.71
N THR A 45 -0.54 2.68 2.75
CA THR A 45 -2.00 2.76 2.65
C THR A 45 -2.49 1.52 1.90
N VAL A 46 -3.32 0.71 2.54
CA VAL A 46 -3.95 -0.46 1.90
C VAL A 46 -5.38 -0.11 1.51
N CYS A 47 -5.80 -0.50 0.31
CA CYS A 47 -7.19 -0.36 -0.13
C CYS A 47 -7.74 -1.67 -0.69
N ARG A 48 -9.01 -1.97 -0.41
CA ARG A 48 -9.70 -3.15 -0.95
C ARG A 48 -10.32 -2.89 -2.32
N LYS A 49 -10.64 -1.64 -2.60
CA LYS A 49 -11.14 -1.16 -3.89
C LYS A 49 -10.38 0.10 -4.27
N LEU A 50 -9.87 0.11 -5.50
CA LEU A 50 -9.19 1.27 -6.05
C LEU A 50 -10.27 2.15 -6.69
N GLU A 51 -10.53 3.29 -6.07
CA GLU A 51 -11.55 4.24 -6.50
C GLU A 51 -10.95 5.64 -6.58
N PRO A 52 -11.48 6.54 -7.44
CA PRO A 52 -10.96 7.90 -7.57
C PRO A 52 -10.86 8.65 -6.25
N ARG A 53 -11.83 8.45 -5.34
CA ARG A 53 -11.85 9.05 -4.00
C ARG A 53 -10.66 8.59 -3.16
N THR A 54 -10.38 7.29 -3.14
CA THR A 54 -9.23 6.71 -2.42
C THR A 54 -7.91 7.23 -2.95
N ILE A 55 -7.77 7.30 -4.29
CA ILE A 55 -6.57 7.84 -4.93
C ILE A 55 -6.39 9.31 -4.58
N ALA A 56 -7.45 10.13 -4.68
CA ALA A 56 -7.40 11.54 -4.37
C ALA A 56 -7.02 11.81 -2.90
N ALA A 57 -7.66 11.10 -1.96
CA ALA A 57 -7.35 11.19 -0.54
C ALA A 57 -5.90 10.80 -0.25
N TRP A 58 -5.42 9.70 -0.86
CA TRP A 58 -4.03 9.30 -0.74
C TRP A 58 -3.08 10.35 -1.34
N LEU A 59 -3.36 10.89 -2.52
CA LEU A 59 -2.54 11.95 -3.15
C LEU A 59 -2.36 13.16 -2.22
N GLN A 60 -3.41 13.54 -1.49
CA GLN A 60 -3.38 14.63 -0.51
C GLN A 60 -2.76 14.26 0.85
N SER A 61 -2.53 12.98 1.13
CA SER A 61 -1.91 12.57 2.39
C SER A 61 -0.44 13.01 2.47
N PRO A 62 0.08 13.30 3.69
CA PRO A 62 1.49 13.58 3.88
C PRO A 62 2.35 12.44 3.32
N ALA A 63 3.54 12.78 2.81
CA ALA A 63 4.53 11.77 2.52
C ALA A 63 5.00 11.14 3.85
N PRO A 64 5.25 9.82 3.91
CA PRO A 64 5.79 9.17 5.09
C PRO A 64 7.14 9.83 5.45
N GLY A 65 7.33 10.11 6.73
CA GLY A 65 8.56 10.72 7.27
C GLY A 65 8.65 12.24 7.15
N ARG A 66 7.52 12.96 7.13
CA ARG A 66 7.47 14.43 7.22
C ARG A 66 6.82 14.89 8.52
#